data_AF-C5LA16-F1
#
_entry.id   AF-C5LA16-F1
#
_cell.length_a   1.000
_cell.length_b   1.000
_cell.length_c   1.000
_cell.angle_alpha   90.00
_cell.angle_beta   90.00
_cell.angle_gamma   90.00
#
_symmetry.space_group_name_H-M   'P 1'
#
loop_
_entity.id
_entity.type
_entity.pdbx_description
1 polymer ?
#
loop_
_entity_poly.entity_id
_entity_poly.type
_entity_poly.pdbx_seq_one_letter_code
_entity_poly.pdbx_strand_id
1 'polypeptide(L)'
;MLTRYHPFVTCLRLPRFPQHCRWFNTQWTIPKDCPACSSTKSKDYTPCLDCPKCHFVGASFSPFCPSCDSLQPPKPNACPVDYFALLDQPHKFDLDTTVAEQSYRKWQKRLHPDKVASVEGADTDAAAAHSALVNDAINVLRSPLKRAVHLLQLHASIDVDTEGEEGRPDPEVLVEMFQYNEEVDDADGDRAELERLSRENDERLKACEARLVELCDEAHDWESVRKEVIRMKFLVRLHDRLQGSPM
;
A
#
# COMPACT_ATOMS: atom_id res chain seq x y z
N MET A 1 -36.58 -3.95 13.73
CA MET A 1 -35.51 -4.82 13.21
C MET A 1 -34.74 -4.03 12.18
N LEU A 2 -33.47 -3.74 12.44
CA LEU A 2 -32.36 -3.44 11.51
C LEU A 2 -31.21 -2.89 12.36
N THR A 3 -30.41 -3.81 12.90
CA THR A 3 -29.12 -3.58 13.53
C THR A 3 -28.10 -3.15 12.47
N ARG A 4 -27.61 -1.91 12.52
CA ARG A 4 -26.48 -1.46 11.71
C ARG A 4 -25.18 -1.82 12.42
N TYR A 5 -24.43 -2.74 11.81
CA TYR A 5 -23.04 -3.05 12.12
C TYR A 5 -22.16 -1.82 11.84
N HIS A 6 -21.36 -1.42 12.83
CA HIS A 6 -20.25 -0.47 12.67
C HIS A 6 -18.96 -1.28 12.44
N PRO A 7 -18.14 -0.97 11.42
CA PRO A 7 -16.88 -1.69 11.22
C PRO A 7 -15.81 -1.18 12.20
N PHE A 8 -14.97 -2.13 12.62
CA PHE A 8 -13.88 -2.03 13.56
C PHE A 8 -12.87 -0.93 13.18
N VAL A 9 -12.52 -0.09 14.15
CA VAL A 9 -11.38 0.84 14.07
C VAL A 9 -10.16 0.11 14.64
N THR A 10 -9.30 -0.41 13.77
CA THR A 10 -8.01 -0.99 14.17
C THR A 10 -7.01 0.16 14.38
N CYS A 11 -6.44 0.22 15.57
CA CYS A 11 -5.68 1.34 16.10
C CYS A 11 -4.21 1.29 15.61
N LEU A 12 -3.82 2.15 14.67
CA LEU A 12 -2.41 2.42 14.36
C LEU A 12 -1.74 3.08 15.58
N ARG A 13 -0.90 2.31 16.30
CA ARG A 13 0.01 2.86 17.32
C ARG A 13 1.16 3.57 16.60
N LEU A 14 1.04 4.87 16.40
CA LEU A 14 2.17 5.72 16.00
C LEU A 14 3.20 5.78 17.14
N PRO A 15 4.51 5.60 16.88
CA PRO A 15 5.54 5.33 17.90
C PRO A 15 6.00 6.57 18.70
N ARG A 16 5.18 7.63 18.79
CA ARG A 16 5.59 8.91 19.39
C ARG A 16 4.63 9.51 20.43
N PHE A 17 3.68 8.74 20.93
CA PHE A 17 2.78 9.22 22.00
C PHE A 17 3.16 8.65 23.38
N PRO A 18 3.23 9.50 24.43
CA PRO A 18 3.39 9.03 25.80
C PRO A 18 2.21 8.13 26.19
N GLN A 19 2.49 7.13 27.02
CA GLN A 19 1.65 5.93 27.25
C GLN A 19 0.29 6.16 27.93
N HIS A 20 -0.19 7.41 27.99
CA HIS A 20 -1.37 7.83 28.74
C HIS A 20 -2.56 8.27 27.87
N CYS A 21 -2.39 8.39 26.54
CA CYS A 21 -3.48 8.79 25.65
C CYS A 21 -4.21 7.56 25.06
N ARG A 22 -5.47 7.34 25.44
CA ARG A 22 -6.35 6.32 24.85
C ARG A 22 -7.23 6.94 23.75
N TRP A 23 -7.28 6.27 22.61
CA TRP A 23 -8.11 6.61 21.46
C TRP A 23 -9.60 6.39 21.79
N PHE A 24 -10.42 7.44 21.73
CA PHE A 24 -11.88 7.33 21.77
C PHE A 24 -12.47 7.91 20.48
N ASN A 25 -13.06 7.01 19.71
CA ASN A 25 -14.02 7.16 18.60
C ASN A 25 -14.13 8.54 17.89
N THR A 26 -13.69 8.56 16.63
CA THR A 26 -14.11 9.41 15.47
C THR A 26 -14.22 10.93 15.61
N GLN A 27 -13.87 11.53 16.74
CA GLN A 27 -13.66 12.97 16.85
C GLN A 27 -12.42 13.25 17.71
N TRP A 28 -11.51 14.08 17.21
CA TRP A 28 -10.47 14.69 18.02
C TRP A 28 -11.13 15.53 19.11
N THR A 29 -11.39 14.93 20.26
CA THR A 29 -11.75 15.66 21.47
C THR A 29 -10.58 15.54 22.43
N ILE A 30 -9.76 16.59 22.46
CA ILE A 30 -8.76 16.78 23.51
C ILE A 30 -9.56 16.88 24.82
N PRO A 31 -9.30 16.02 25.82
CA PRO A 31 -9.94 16.17 27.13
C PRO A 31 -9.63 17.58 27.66
N LYS A 32 -10.68 18.31 28.07
CA LYS A 32 -10.58 19.73 28.48
C LYS A 32 -9.54 19.98 29.59
N ASP A 33 -9.15 18.93 30.31
CA ASP A 33 -8.29 19.01 31.49
C ASP A 33 -6.97 18.20 31.35
N CYS A 34 -6.41 18.04 30.14
CA CYS A 34 -5.07 17.44 29.98
C CYS A 34 -3.96 18.46 30.31
N PRO A 35 -3.24 18.31 31.44
CA PRO A 35 -2.30 19.35 31.91
C PRO A 35 -1.01 19.43 31.10
N ALA A 36 -0.75 18.46 30.21
CA ALA A 36 0.43 18.43 29.33
C ALA A 36 0.21 19.12 27.97
N CYS A 37 -1.03 19.48 27.63
CA CYS A 37 -1.39 20.01 26.32
C CYS A 37 -1.57 21.55 26.31
N SER A 38 -1.32 22.22 27.44
CA SER A 38 -1.54 23.66 27.61
C SER A 38 -0.44 24.56 27.02
N SER A 39 0.62 23.99 26.42
CA SER A 39 1.74 24.79 25.91
C SER A 39 2.32 24.37 24.56
N THR A 40 1.67 23.51 23.79
CA THR A 40 2.11 23.21 22.42
C THR A 40 1.06 23.70 21.44
N LYS A 41 1.36 24.85 20.80
CA LYS A 41 0.81 25.18 19.49
C LYS A 41 0.86 23.90 18.66
N SER A 42 -0.32 23.36 18.34
CA SER A 42 -0.47 22.14 17.54
C SER A 42 0.34 22.31 16.27
N LYS A 43 1.42 21.53 16.10
CA LYS A 43 2.17 21.50 14.85
C LYS A 43 1.17 21.24 13.71
N ASP A 44 1.28 22.06 12.68
CA ASP A 44 0.36 22.19 11.56
C ASP A 44 0.02 20.83 10.94
N TYR A 45 -1.17 20.29 11.28
CA TYR A 45 -1.73 19.14 10.56
C TYR A 45 -2.46 19.69 9.34
N THR A 46 -1.79 19.69 8.19
CA THR A 46 -2.46 19.96 6.92
C THR A 46 -3.35 18.76 6.59
N PRO A 47 -4.68 18.95 6.48
CA PRO A 47 -5.58 17.86 6.13
C PRO A 47 -5.26 17.32 4.74
N CYS A 48 -5.35 15.99 4.58
CA CYS A 48 -5.14 15.33 3.29
C CYS A 48 -6.22 15.65 2.26
N LEU A 49 -7.37 16.16 2.71
CA LEU A 49 -8.45 16.64 1.87
C LEU A 49 -9.07 17.88 2.52
N ASP A 50 -9.08 18.99 1.79
CA ASP A 50 -9.84 20.21 2.12
C ASP A 50 -10.62 20.63 0.87
N CYS A 51 -11.95 20.50 0.95
CA CYS A 51 -12.81 20.70 -0.20
C CYS A 51 -13.04 22.19 -0.48
N PRO A 52 -12.62 22.73 -1.65
CA PRO A 52 -12.79 24.16 -1.95
C PRO A 52 -14.25 24.58 -2.12
N LYS A 53 -15.18 23.64 -2.34
CA LYS A 53 -16.61 23.91 -2.57
C LYS A 53 -17.45 23.91 -1.29
N CYS A 54 -17.15 23.02 -0.35
CA CYS A 54 -17.99 22.83 0.84
C CYS A 54 -17.21 22.84 2.17
N HIS A 55 -15.89 23.03 2.11
CA HIS A 55 -14.99 23.03 3.27
C HIS A 55 -15.05 21.75 4.11
N PHE A 56 -15.45 20.64 3.50
CA PHE A 56 -15.28 19.33 4.09
C PHE A 56 -13.79 19.02 4.26
N VAL A 57 -13.42 18.62 5.48
CA VAL A 57 -12.04 18.28 5.84
C VAL A 57 -11.95 16.77 6.10
N GLY A 58 -11.03 16.10 5.41
CA GLY A 58 -10.80 14.66 5.52
C GLY A 58 -9.35 14.32 5.87
N ALA A 59 -9.18 13.25 6.65
CA ALA A 59 -7.86 12.70 6.99
C ALA A 59 -7.22 11.89 5.85
N SER A 60 -8.02 11.43 4.89
CA SER A 60 -7.57 10.68 3.71
C SER A 60 -8.03 11.36 2.43
N PHE A 61 -7.17 11.31 1.40
CA PHE A 61 -7.48 11.87 0.09
C PHE A 61 -8.52 11.01 -0.66
N SER A 62 -9.45 11.65 -1.37
CA SER A 62 -10.41 11.02 -2.28
C SER A 62 -10.56 11.90 -3.53
N PRO A 63 -10.62 11.32 -4.76
CA PRO A 63 -10.80 12.09 -5.99
C PRO A 63 -12.07 12.96 -6.01
N PHE A 64 -13.12 12.55 -5.31
CA PHE A 64 -14.36 13.32 -5.15
C PHE A 64 -14.66 13.57 -3.67
N CYS A 65 -15.20 14.74 -3.37
CA CYS A 65 -15.60 15.09 -2.01
C CYS A 65 -16.75 14.20 -1.52
N PRO A 66 -16.60 13.49 -0.39
CA PRO A 66 -17.67 12.67 0.18
C PRO A 66 -18.94 13.46 0.55
N SER A 67 -18.83 14.78 0.79
CA SER A 67 -19.95 15.61 1.23
C SER A 67 -20.73 16.28 0.08
N CYS A 68 -20.04 16.71 -0.98
CA CYS A 68 -20.66 17.53 -2.04
C CYS A 68 -20.41 17.02 -3.47
N ASP A 69 -19.72 15.89 -3.59
CA ASP A 69 -19.39 15.18 -4.83
C ASP A 69 -18.64 16.02 -5.89
N SER A 70 -18.02 17.14 -5.49
CA SER A 70 -17.17 17.89 -6.41
C SER A 70 -15.86 17.14 -6.65
N LEU A 71 -15.35 17.21 -7.89
CA LEU A 71 -13.99 16.78 -8.20
C LEU A 71 -12.99 17.59 -7.37
N GLN A 72 -12.03 16.91 -6.76
CA GLN A 72 -11.02 17.55 -5.92
C GLN A 72 -9.77 17.87 -6.76
N PRO A 73 -8.98 18.88 -6.38
CA PRO A 73 -7.70 19.11 -7.02
C PRO A 73 -6.76 17.90 -6.82
N PRO A 74 -5.68 17.78 -7.62
CA PRO A 74 -4.64 16.79 -7.41
C PRO A 74 -4.14 16.82 -5.96
N LYS A 75 -3.82 15.64 -5.46
CA LYS A 75 -3.42 15.44 -4.08
C LYS A 75 -2.18 16.27 -3.71
N PRO A 76 -2.15 16.92 -2.53
CA PRO A 76 -0.93 17.55 -2.02
C PRO A 76 0.18 16.52 -1.76
N ASN A 77 1.41 16.83 -2.17
CA ASN A 77 2.59 15.96 -2.01
C ASN A 77 2.86 15.49 -0.56
N ALA A 78 2.35 16.21 0.44
CA ALA A 78 2.58 15.93 1.85
C ALA A 78 1.73 14.78 2.42
N CYS A 79 0.71 14.31 1.69
CA CYS A 79 -0.16 13.25 2.21
C CYS A 79 0.23 11.88 1.63
N PRO A 80 0.48 10.84 2.46
CA PRO A 80 0.75 9.48 1.98
C PRO A 80 -0.48 8.90 1.29
N VAL A 81 -0.30 8.25 0.14
CA VAL A 81 -1.41 7.64 -0.62
C VAL A 81 -1.76 6.29 -0.01
N ASP A 82 -3.04 6.09 0.26
CA ASP A 82 -3.56 4.81 0.70
C ASP A 82 -4.34 4.18 -0.46
N TYR A 83 -3.67 3.31 -1.23
CA TYR A 83 -4.27 2.63 -2.37
C TYR A 83 -5.39 1.65 -1.98
N PHE A 84 -5.33 1.09 -0.78
CA PHE A 84 -6.40 0.21 -0.28
C PHE A 84 -7.66 1.03 -0.01
N ALA A 85 -7.53 2.16 0.71
CA ALA A 85 -8.65 3.05 0.95
C ALA A 85 -9.21 3.62 -0.37
N LEU A 86 -8.35 3.94 -1.35
CA LEU A 86 -8.78 4.43 -2.65
C LEU A 86 -9.62 3.40 -3.43
N LEU A 87 -9.30 2.12 -3.33
CA LEU A 87 -10.02 1.04 -4.04
C LEU A 87 -11.05 0.32 -3.16
N ASP A 88 -11.42 0.89 -2.02
CA ASP A 88 -12.37 0.33 -1.05
C ASP A 88 -11.98 -1.09 -0.60
N GLN A 89 -10.69 -1.32 -0.38
CA GLN A 89 -10.13 -2.61 0.01
C GLN A 89 -9.67 -2.59 1.48
N PRO A 90 -9.71 -3.73 2.19
CA PRO A 90 -9.11 -3.83 3.51
C PRO A 90 -7.58 -3.74 3.42
N HIS A 91 -6.93 -3.21 4.47
CA HIS A 91 -5.49 -3.27 4.64
C HIS A 91 -5.03 -4.69 4.98
N LYS A 92 -5.05 -5.55 3.97
CA LYS A 92 -4.65 -6.95 4.07
C LYS A 92 -3.79 -7.34 2.88
N PHE A 93 -2.87 -8.26 3.11
CA PHE A 93 -2.11 -8.89 2.05
C PHE A 93 -2.98 -9.88 1.29
N ASP A 94 -3.76 -10.71 1.97
CA ASP A 94 -4.76 -11.57 1.33
C ASP A 94 -5.92 -10.73 0.81
N LEU A 95 -5.91 -10.51 -0.51
CA LEU A 95 -6.80 -9.60 -1.19
C LEU A 95 -7.31 -10.23 -2.48
N ASP A 96 -8.64 -10.26 -2.60
CA ASP A 96 -9.32 -10.61 -3.84
C ASP A 96 -9.17 -9.45 -4.85
N THR A 97 -8.24 -9.63 -5.78
CA THR A 97 -7.95 -8.63 -6.82
C THR A 97 -9.15 -8.36 -7.72
N THR A 98 -10.12 -9.28 -7.82
CA THR A 98 -11.32 -9.08 -8.63
C THR A 98 -12.24 -8.01 -8.03
N VAL A 99 -12.28 -7.88 -6.69
CA VAL A 99 -13.05 -6.83 -6.01
C VAL A 99 -12.37 -5.47 -6.22
N ALA A 100 -11.04 -5.42 -6.08
CA ALA A 100 -10.27 -4.21 -6.36
C ALA A 100 -10.46 -3.75 -7.81
N GLU A 101 -10.52 -4.68 -8.78
CA GLU A 101 -10.81 -4.37 -10.18
C GLU A 101 -12.21 -3.78 -10.41
N GLN A 102 -13.21 -4.23 -9.64
CA GLN A 102 -14.55 -3.65 -9.73
C GLN A 102 -14.55 -2.20 -9.27
N SER A 103 -13.86 -1.89 -8.16
CA SER A 103 -13.67 -0.51 -7.67
C SER A 103 -12.90 0.34 -8.68
N TYR A 104 -11.83 -0.19 -9.26
CA TYR A 104 -11.08 0.43 -10.36
C TYR A 104 -12.00 0.82 -11.54
N ARG A 105 -12.84 -0.11 -12.02
CA ARG A 105 -13.77 0.14 -13.14
C ARG A 105 -14.82 1.20 -12.78
N LYS A 106 -15.28 1.26 -11.52
CA LYS A 106 -16.19 2.31 -11.05
C LYS A 106 -15.51 3.68 -11.08
N TRP A 107 -14.26 3.76 -10.61
CA TRP A 107 -13.48 4.99 -10.66
C TRP A 107 -13.21 5.48 -12.07
N GLN A 108 -12.72 4.62 -12.95
CA GLN A 108 -12.47 4.96 -14.35
C GLN A 108 -13.72 5.47 -15.06
N LYS A 109 -14.90 4.90 -14.75
CA LYS A 109 -16.18 5.39 -15.29
C LYS A 109 -16.56 6.79 -14.79
N ARG A 110 -16.05 7.25 -13.65
CA ARG A 110 -16.32 8.59 -13.09
C ARG A 110 -15.26 9.61 -13.52
N LEU A 111 -14.01 9.17 -13.64
CA LEU A 111 -12.85 10.00 -13.94
C LEU A 111 -12.51 10.08 -15.43
N HIS A 112 -13.28 9.39 -16.29
CA HIS A 112 -13.03 9.41 -17.73
C HIS A 112 -13.05 10.86 -18.27
N PRO A 113 -11.98 11.32 -18.96
CA PRO A 113 -11.86 12.69 -19.43
C PRO A 113 -13.08 13.17 -20.22
N ASP A 114 -13.61 12.36 -21.14
CA ASP A 114 -14.80 12.71 -21.93
C ASP A 114 -16.06 13.01 -21.09
N LYS A 115 -16.23 12.31 -19.98
CA LYS A 115 -17.38 12.55 -19.09
C LYS A 115 -17.20 13.81 -18.29
N VAL A 116 -15.99 14.05 -17.80
CA VAL A 116 -15.67 15.26 -17.04
C VAL A 116 -15.70 16.50 -17.94
N ALA A 117 -15.19 16.39 -19.17
CA ALA A 117 -15.19 17.46 -20.17
C ALA A 117 -16.60 17.92 -20.57
N SER A 118 -17.61 17.07 -20.40
CA SER A 118 -19.02 17.43 -20.65
C SER A 118 -19.64 18.32 -19.56
N VAL A 119 -18.96 18.51 -18.42
CA VAL A 119 -19.41 19.35 -17.31
C VAL A 119 -18.74 20.72 -17.41
N GLU A 120 -19.53 21.78 -17.51
CA GLU A 120 -19.01 23.16 -17.56
C GLU A 120 -18.18 23.50 -16.32
N GLY A 121 -16.97 24.04 -16.54
CA GLY A 121 -16.05 24.41 -15.47
C GLY A 121 -15.34 23.24 -14.80
N ALA A 122 -15.43 22.03 -15.36
CA ALA A 122 -14.74 20.87 -14.82
C ALA A 122 -13.24 20.88 -15.14
N ASP A 123 -12.45 20.43 -14.17
CA ASP A 123 -11.00 20.32 -14.27
C ASP A 123 -10.62 18.96 -14.87
N THR A 124 -10.44 18.94 -16.20
CA THR A 124 -10.07 17.72 -16.94
C THR A 124 -8.67 17.24 -16.56
N ASP A 125 -7.77 18.13 -16.18
CA ASP A 125 -6.41 17.80 -15.78
C ASP A 125 -6.40 17.11 -14.42
N ALA A 126 -7.20 17.60 -13.46
CA ALA A 126 -7.43 16.92 -12.19
C ALA A 126 -8.05 15.52 -12.38
N ALA A 127 -9.02 15.38 -13.29
CA ALA A 127 -9.61 14.09 -13.58
C ALA A 127 -8.60 13.10 -14.17
N ALA A 128 -7.75 13.57 -15.10
CA ALA A 128 -6.66 12.76 -15.67
C ALA A 128 -5.64 12.34 -14.60
N ALA A 129 -5.25 13.26 -13.71
CA ALA A 129 -4.34 12.97 -12.59
C ALA A 129 -4.91 11.91 -11.63
N HIS A 130 -6.19 12.02 -11.29
CA HIS A 130 -6.86 11.01 -10.44
C HIS A 130 -7.01 9.67 -11.15
N SER A 131 -7.26 9.66 -12.46
CA SER A 131 -7.30 8.43 -13.24
C SER A 131 -5.95 7.71 -13.22
N ALA A 132 -4.85 8.45 -13.38
CA ALA A 132 -3.50 7.91 -13.25
C ALA A 132 -3.26 7.33 -11.85
N LEU A 133 -3.65 8.05 -10.78
CA LEU A 133 -3.55 7.56 -9.41
C LEU A 133 -4.31 6.24 -9.18
N VAL A 134 -5.50 6.12 -9.77
CA VAL A 134 -6.32 4.90 -9.71
C VAL A 134 -5.68 3.75 -10.50
N ASN A 135 -4.99 4.04 -11.61
CA ASN A 135 -4.20 3.05 -12.34
C ASN A 135 -3.03 2.54 -11.48
N ASP A 136 -2.32 3.44 -10.82
CA ASP A 136 -1.23 3.07 -9.93
C ASP A 136 -1.73 2.21 -8.78
N ALA A 137 -2.86 2.58 -8.18
CA ALA A 137 -3.48 1.82 -7.11
C ALA A 137 -3.76 0.37 -7.51
N ILE A 138 -4.41 0.14 -8.66
CA ILE A 138 -4.72 -1.23 -9.08
C ILE A 138 -3.47 -2.00 -9.50
N ASN A 139 -2.47 -1.33 -10.07
CA ASN A 139 -1.19 -1.95 -10.43
C ASN A 139 -0.41 -2.40 -9.18
N VAL A 140 -0.45 -1.59 -8.12
CA VAL A 140 0.15 -1.92 -6.82
C VAL A 140 -0.61 -3.06 -6.16
N LEU A 141 -1.94 -2.97 -6.06
CA LEU A 141 -2.72 -4.00 -5.38
C LEU A 141 -2.75 -5.33 -6.15
N ARG A 142 -2.57 -5.35 -7.48
CA ARG A 142 -2.52 -6.60 -8.24
C ARG A 142 -1.23 -7.40 -8.02
N SER A 143 -0.10 -6.74 -7.89
CA SER A 143 1.19 -7.41 -7.70
C SER A 143 1.38 -7.75 -6.22
N PRO A 144 1.55 -9.02 -5.84
CA PRO A 144 1.81 -9.40 -4.44
C PRO A 144 3.01 -8.65 -3.85
N LEU A 145 4.12 -8.59 -4.59
CA LEU A 145 5.31 -7.86 -4.16
C LEU A 145 5.03 -6.37 -3.92
N LYS A 146 4.41 -5.66 -4.87
CA LYS A 146 4.11 -4.23 -4.71
C LYS A 146 3.10 -3.99 -3.57
N ARG A 147 2.14 -4.88 -3.41
CA ARG A 147 1.15 -4.85 -2.32
C ARG A 147 1.82 -4.94 -0.95
N ALA A 148 2.77 -5.88 -0.77
CA ALA A 148 3.51 -6.00 0.49
C ALA A 148 4.39 -4.79 0.78
N VAL A 149 5.08 -4.25 -0.24
CA VAL A 149 5.85 -2.99 -0.10
C VAL A 149 4.94 -1.84 0.34
N HIS A 150 3.76 -1.73 -0.27
CA HIS A 150 2.79 -0.69 0.09
C HIS A 150 2.27 -0.84 1.53
N LEU A 151 2.04 -2.07 2.00
CA LEU A 151 1.67 -2.34 3.40
C LEU A 151 2.77 -1.93 4.37
N LEU A 152 4.04 -2.19 4.05
CA LEU A 152 5.19 -1.73 4.86
C LEU A 152 5.23 -0.20 4.97
N GLN A 153 5.04 0.49 3.86
CA GLN A 153 5.00 1.96 3.84
C GLN A 153 3.86 2.51 4.71
N LEU A 154 2.67 1.91 4.63
CA LEU A 154 1.50 2.35 5.40
C LEU A 154 1.63 2.08 6.91
N HIS A 155 2.12 0.90 7.31
CA HIS A 155 2.06 0.47 8.71
C HIS A 155 3.36 0.70 9.49
N ALA A 156 4.51 0.64 8.82
CA ALA A 156 5.82 0.76 9.45
C ALA A 156 6.61 2.00 8.99
N SER A 157 6.13 2.70 7.95
CA SER A 157 6.88 3.80 7.31
C SER A 157 8.27 3.35 6.80
N ILE A 158 8.36 2.08 6.41
CA ILE A 158 9.58 1.46 5.88
C ILE A 158 9.49 1.47 4.35
N ASP A 159 10.54 1.93 3.70
CA ASP A 159 10.68 1.90 2.25
C ASP A 159 11.89 1.07 1.81
N VAL A 160 11.59 -0.18 1.46
CA VAL A 160 12.58 -1.18 1.00
C VAL A 160 13.11 -0.93 -0.40
N ASP A 161 12.59 0.08 -1.12
CA ASP A 161 13.11 0.49 -2.43
C ASP A 161 14.20 1.57 -2.30
N THR A 162 14.44 2.10 -1.10
CA THR A 162 15.54 3.04 -0.85
C THR A 162 16.90 2.35 -0.73
N GLU A 163 17.98 3.05 -1.09
CA GLU A 163 19.38 2.57 -0.94
C GLU A 163 19.86 2.54 0.53
N GLY A 164 18.95 2.68 1.51
CA GLY A 164 19.25 2.74 2.93
C GLY A 164 19.32 1.37 3.63
N GLU A 165 19.46 1.41 4.96
CA GLU A 165 19.46 0.20 5.80
C GLU A 165 18.16 -0.61 5.67
N GLU A 166 17.04 0.06 5.42
CA GLU A 166 15.71 -0.55 5.30
C GLU A 166 15.61 -1.55 4.15
N GLY A 167 16.25 -1.26 3.00
CA GLY A 167 16.30 -2.14 1.84
C GLY A 167 17.44 -3.16 1.87
N ARG A 168 18.32 -3.10 2.87
CA ARG A 168 19.47 -4.00 2.98
C ARG A 168 19.02 -5.40 3.42
N PRO A 169 19.41 -6.47 2.69
CA PRO A 169 19.10 -7.82 3.12
C PRO A 169 19.86 -8.21 4.38
N ASP A 170 19.18 -8.93 5.26
CA ASP A 170 19.78 -9.52 6.45
C ASP A 170 20.77 -10.65 6.09
N PRO A 171 21.75 -10.96 6.96
CA PRO A 171 22.76 -11.99 6.68
C PRO A 171 22.18 -13.36 6.27
N GLU A 172 21.09 -13.78 6.90
CA GLU A 172 20.41 -15.04 6.58
C GLU A 172 19.85 -15.02 5.15
N VAL A 173 19.18 -13.93 4.77
CA VAL A 173 18.63 -13.76 3.41
C VAL A 173 19.77 -13.67 2.40
N LEU A 174 20.90 -13.01 2.72
CA LEU A 174 22.07 -12.94 1.84
C LEU A 174 22.65 -14.32 1.54
N VAL A 175 22.72 -15.20 2.54
CA VAL A 175 23.20 -16.58 2.35
C VAL A 175 22.28 -17.35 1.41
N GLU A 176 20.95 -17.25 1.59
CA GLU A 176 19.98 -17.86 0.68
C GLU A 176 20.14 -17.32 -0.75
N MET A 177 20.24 -16.00 -0.92
CA MET A 177 20.43 -15.38 -2.24
C MET A 177 21.72 -15.86 -2.92
N PHE A 178 22.80 -16.04 -2.15
CA PHE A 178 24.06 -16.56 -2.68
C PHE A 178 23.89 -18.01 -3.17
N GLN A 179 23.31 -18.89 -2.34
CA GLN A 179 23.06 -20.29 -2.69
C GLN A 179 22.21 -20.42 -3.95
N TYR A 180 21.14 -19.63 -4.06
CA TYR A 180 20.29 -19.66 -5.25
C TYR A 180 20.98 -19.13 -6.51
N ASN A 181 21.93 -18.20 -6.38
CA ASN A 181 22.73 -17.81 -7.54
C ASN A 181 23.70 -18.92 -7.95
N GLU A 182 24.38 -19.54 -6.98
CA GLU A 182 25.28 -20.67 -7.24
C GLU A 182 24.55 -21.83 -7.93
N GLU A 183 23.35 -22.22 -7.45
CA GLU A 183 22.50 -23.23 -8.09
C GLU A 183 22.20 -22.90 -9.57
N VAL A 184 21.90 -21.63 -9.88
CA VAL A 184 21.57 -21.21 -11.25
C VAL A 184 22.81 -21.11 -12.13
N ASP A 185 23.94 -20.66 -11.58
CA ASP A 185 25.19 -20.55 -12.32
C ASP A 185 25.77 -21.95 -12.63
N ASP A 186 25.64 -22.91 -11.71
CA ASP A 186 26.05 -24.31 -11.92
C ASP A 186 25.19 -25.03 -12.96
N ALA A 187 23.94 -24.60 -13.13
CA ALA A 187 22.99 -25.11 -14.12
C ALA A 187 23.14 -24.45 -15.51
N ASP A 188 24.10 -23.53 -15.70
CA ASP A 188 24.27 -22.83 -16.97
C ASP A 188 24.50 -23.80 -18.14
N GLY A 189 23.75 -23.61 -19.22
CA GLY A 189 23.74 -24.51 -20.37
C GLY A 189 22.98 -25.84 -20.18
N ASP A 190 22.51 -26.20 -18.98
CA ASP A 190 21.62 -27.33 -18.74
C ASP A 190 20.15 -26.87 -18.67
N ARG A 191 19.47 -26.96 -19.80
CA ARG A 191 18.07 -26.53 -19.91
C ARG A 191 17.12 -27.30 -18.97
N ALA A 192 17.35 -28.59 -18.79
CA ALA A 192 16.45 -29.40 -17.95
C ALA A 192 16.57 -29.00 -16.48
N GLU A 193 17.80 -28.66 -16.06
CA GLU A 193 18.07 -28.19 -14.71
C GLU A 193 17.55 -26.76 -14.48
N LEU A 194 17.74 -25.85 -15.44
CA LEU A 194 17.17 -24.50 -15.38
C LEU A 194 15.63 -24.52 -15.30
N GLU A 195 14.97 -25.42 -16.04
CA GLU A 195 13.52 -25.63 -15.93
C GLU A 195 13.11 -26.18 -14.54
N ARG A 196 13.93 -27.05 -13.93
CA ARG A 196 13.71 -27.52 -12.55
C ARG A 196 13.81 -26.37 -11.56
N LEU A 197 14.87 -25.57 -11.63
CA LEU A 197 15.09 -24.41 -10.78
C LEU A 197 14.00 -23.35 -10.95
N SER A 198 13.48 -23.15 -12.16
CA SER A 198 12.34 -22.26 -12.39
C SER A 198 11.10 -22.71 -11.62
N ARG A 199 10.77 -24.01 -11.64
CA ARG A 199 9.61 -24.54 -10.89
C ARG A 199 9.81 -24.39 -9.38
N GLU A 200 11.02 -24.64 -8.89
CA GLU A 200 11.33 -24.47 -7.47
C GLU A 200 11.27 -23.01 -7.04
N ASN A 201 11.70 -22.09 -7.89
CA ASN A 201 11.55 -20.66 -7.62
C ASN A 201 10.08 -20.23 -7.57
N ASP A 202 9.21 -20.80 -8.41
CA ASP A 202 7.77 -20.55 -8.34
C ASP A 202 7.15 -21.08 -7.04
N GLU A 203 7.60 -22.23 -6.54
CA GLU A 203 7.20 -22.76 -5.23
C GLU A 203 7.71 -21.88 -4.08
N ARG A 204 8.96 -21.40 -4.16
CA ARG A 204 9.54 -20.45 -3.19
C ARG A 204 8.75 -19.13 -3.16
N LEU A 205 8.33 -18.62 -4.33
CA LEU A 205 7.48 -17.43 -4.42
C LEU A 205 6.12 -17.64 -3.75
N LYS A 206 5.45 -18.77 -4.02
CA LYS A 206 4.17 -19.12 -3.36
C LYS A 206 4.32 -19.25 -1.84
N ALA A 207 5.42 -19.84 -1.38
CA ALA A 207 5.72 -19.93 0.05
C ALA A 207 5.94 -18.54 0.67
N CYS A 208 6.60 -17.63 -0.06
CA CYS A 208 6.74 -16.24 0.39
C CYS A 208 5.39 -15.53 0.50
N GLU A 209 4.51 -15.69 -0.47
CA GLU A 209 3.15 -15.13 -0.42
C GLU A 209 2.36 -15.67 0.78
N ALA A 210 2.40 -16.98 1.03
CA ALA A 210 1.74 -17.58 2.20
C ALA A 210 2.30 -17.01 3.52
N ARG A 211 3.63 -16.87 3.65
CA ARG A 211 4.24 -16.23 4.82
C ARG A 211 3.84 -14.77 4.96
N LEU A 212 3.72 -14.03 3.86
CA LEU A 212 3.27 -12.64 3.88
C LEU A 212 1.82 -12.51 4.35
N VAL A 213 0.94 -13.47 4.05
CA VAL A 213 -0.42 -13.52 4.63
C VAL A 213 -0.33 -13.63 6.15
N GLU A 214 0.39 -14.62 6.68
CA GLU A 214 0.54 -14.82 8.13
C GLU A 214 1.16 -13.60 8.82
N LEU A 215 2.23 -13.05 8.23
CA LEU A 215 2.98 -11.93 8.82
C LEU A 215 2.21 -10.61 8.76
N CYS A 216 1.51 -10.31 7.66
CA CYS A 216 0.75 -9.06 7.51
C CYS A 216 -0.60 -9.11 8.23
N ASP A 217 -1.37 -10.19 8.01
CA ASP A 217 -2.80 -10.20 8.31
C ASP A 217 -3.10 -10.76 9.70
N GLU A 218 -2.21 -11.59 10.24
CA GLU A 218 -2.37 -12.23 11.54
C GLU A 218 -1.39 -11.65 12.56
N ALA A 219 -0.08 -11.83 12.33
CA ALA A 219 0.95 -11.46 13.30
C ALA A 219 1.22 -9.95 13.37
N HIS A 220 1.03 -9.23 12.25
CA HIS A 220 1.39 -7.82 12.09
C HIS A 220 2.87 -7.54 12.44
N ASP A 221 3.77 -8.48 12.11
CA ASP A 221 5.20 -8.36 12.36
C ASP A 221 5.90 -7.71 11.16
N TRP A 222 5.88 -6.38 11.13
CA TRP A 222 6.38 -5.60 10.00
C TRP A 222 7.89 -5.72 9.76
N GLU A 223 8.67 -6.05 10.79
CA GLU A 223 10.11 -6.30 10.61
C GLU A 223 10.35 -7.63 9.90
N SER A 224 9.59 -8.67 10.24
CA SER A 224 9.62 -9.93 9.49
C SER A 224 9.04 -9.77 8.08
N VAL A 225 8.00 -8.96 7.89
CA VAL A 225 7.49 -8.60 6.55
C VAL A 225 8.57 -7.93 5.72
N ARG A 226 9.36 -7.00 6.27
CA ARG A 226 10.48 -6.35 5.58
C ARG A 226 11.46 -7.38 5.01
N LYS A 227 11.87 -8.35 5.83
CA LYS A 227 12.78 -9.44 5.42
C LYS A 227 12.18 -10.30 4.32
N GLU A 228 10.91 -10.68 4.48
CA GLU A 228 10.19 -11.51 3.51
C GLU A 228 10.00 -10.81 2.16
N VAL A 229 9.73 -9.50 2.18
CA VAL A 229 9.65 -8.67 0.97
C VAL A 229 11.00 -8.58 0.27
N ILE A 230 12.10 -8.39 1.00
CA ILE A 230 13.45 -8.38 0.40
C ILE A 230 13.78 -9.73 -0.24
N ARG A 231 13.43 -10.84 0.41
CA ARG A 231 13.53 -12.20 -0.15
C ARG A 231 12.70 -12.32 -1.43
N MET A 232 11.43 -11.91 -1.39
CA MET A 232 10.54 -11.95 -2.56
C MET A 232 11.05 -11.10 -3.73
N LYS A 233 11.60 -9.90 -3.47
CA LYS A 233 12.25 -9.05 -4.49
C LYS A 233 13.37 -9.79 -5.21
N PHE A 234 14.17 -10.56 -4.48
CA PHE A 234 15.21 -11.38 -5.08
C PHE A 234 14.63 -12.53 -5.92
N LEU A 235 13.67 -13.29 -5.38
CA LEU A 235 13.05 -14.41 -6.09
C LEU A 235 12.33 -13.99 -7.37
N VAL A 236 11.70 -12.81 -7.39
CA VAL A 236 11.10 -12.22 -8.61
C VAL A 236 12.18 -11.91 -9.64
N ARG A 237 13.29 -11.28 -9.25
CA ARG A 237 14.41 -11.03 -10.18
C ARG A 237 15.04 -12.34 -10.69
N LEU A 238 15.12 -13.35 -9.83
CA LEU A 238 15.61 -14.68 -10.19
C LEU A 238 14.67 -15.36 -11.19
N HIS A 239 13.35 -15.25 -10.99
CA HIS A 239 12.33 -15.74 -11.92
C HIS A 239 12.52 -15.11 -13.31
N ASP A 240 12.64 -13.78 -13.37
CA ASP A 240 12.86 -13.06 -14.63
C ASP A 240 14.14 -13.51 -15.35
N ARG A 241 15.22 -13.79 -14.59
CA ARG A 241 16.48 -14.31 -15.16
C ARG A 241 16.32 -15.74 -15.70
N LEU A 242 15.63 -16.61 -14.98
CA LEU A 242 15.38 -18.00 -15.37
C LEU A 242 14.44 -18.11 -16.59
N GLN A 243 13.47 -17.20 -16.71
CA GLN A 243 12.55 -17.12 -17.85
C GLN A 243 13.16 -16.36 -19.06
N GLY A 244 14.04 -15.40 -18.79
CA GLY A 244 14.66 -14.51 -19.78
C GLY A 244 16.00 -15.00 -20.33
N SER A 245 16.53 -16.13 -19.88
CA SER A 245 17.75 -16.72 -20.44
C SER A 245 17.49 -17.13 -21.90
N PRO A 246 18.11 -16.48 -22.89
CA PRO A 246 17.81 -16.75 -24.30
C PRO A 246 18.23 -18.19 -24.66
N MET A 247 17.32 -18.90 -25.34
CA MET A 247 17.60 -20.16 -26.04
C MET A 247 18.71 -20.00 -27.09
#